data_AF-A0A067PEX3-F1
#
_entry.id   AF-A0A067PEX3-F1
#
_cell.length_a   1.000
_cell.length_b   1.000
_cell.length_c   1.000
_cell.angle_alpha   90.00
_cell.angle_beta   90.00
_cell.angle_gamma   90.00
#
_symmetry.space_group_name_H-M   'P 1'
#
loop_
_entity.id
_entity.type
_entity.pdbx_description
1 polymer ?
#
loop_
_entity_poly.entity_id
_entity_poly.type
_entity_poly.pdbx_seq_one_letter_code
_entity_poly.pdbx_strand_id
1 'polypeptide(L)'
;MQSCNSGGCVGAEKSHGTVLYAGPYNPQYSTTVDYKPPHQNFTVEVPTFFITGKAVLSVTHLALVGAGLEPMLEFKNVTVNIA
;
A
#
# COMPACT_ATOMS: atom_id res chain seq x y z
N MET A 1 -19.20 -1.02 1.16
CA MET A 1 -20.06 -0.90 -0.04
C MET A 1 -20.55 0.53 -0.11
N GLN A 2 -20.30 1.22 -1.22
CA GLN A 2 -20.76 2.59 -1.45
C GLN A 2 -21.90 2.55 -2.47
N SER A 3 -22.97 3.30 -2.22
CA SER A 3 -24.02 3.52 -3.22
C SER A 3 -23.45 4.36 -4.36
N CYS A 4 -23.65 3.90 -5.60
CA CYS A 4 -23.13 4.58 -6.78
C CYS A 4 -24.20 5.52 -7.34
N ASN A 5 -23.80 6.72 -7.76
CA ASN A 5 -24.71 7.65 -8.43
C ASN A 5 -24.82 7.29 -9.92
N SER A 6 -25.66 8.00 -10.68
CA SER A 6 -25.90 7.82 -12.12
C SER A 6 -24.63 7.86 -13.00
N GLY A 7 -23.52 8.37 -12.47
CA GLY A 7 -22.21 8.44 -13.13
C GLY A 7 -21.26 7.26 -12.82
N GLY A 8 -21.72 6.23 -12.10
CA GLY A 8 -20.92 5.07 -11.72
C GLY A 8 -20.28 5.19 -10.33
N CYS A 9 -19.58 4.13 -9.92
CA CYS A 9 -18.88 4.07 -8.64
C CYS A 9 -17.50 4.70 -8.80
N VAL A 10 -17.09 5.55 -7.87
CA VAL A 10 -15.70 6.00 -7.78
C VAL A 10 -14.88 4.82 -7.26
N GLY A 11 -14.01 4.26 -8.11
CA GLY A 11 -13.09 3.22 -7.70
C GLY A 11 -12.04 3.78 -6.74
N ALA A 12 -11.49 2.92 -5.87
CA ALA A 12 -10.55 3.32 -4.84
C ALA A 12 -9.27 3.97 -5.42
N GLU A 13 -8.91 3.61 -6.66
CA GLU A 13 -7.81 4.19 -7.43
C GLU A 13 -7.96 5.70 -7.66
N LYS A 14 -9.19 6.24 -7.63
CA LYS A 14 -9.42 7.69 -7.78
C LYS A 14 -9.09 8.47 -6.51
N SER A 15 -9.06 7.81 -5.34
CA SER A 15 -8.86 8.46 -4.04
C SER A 15 -7.47 8.22 -3.43
N HIS A 16 -6.76 7.16 -3.85
CA HIS A 16 -5.48 6.72 -3.25
C HIS A 16 -4.25 7.04 -4.13
N GLY A 17 -4.41 7.79 -5.21
CA GLY A 17 -3.35 8.00 -6.20
C GLY A 17 -3.15 6.79 -7.12
N THR A 18 -1.99 6.70 -7.76
CA THR A 18 -1.71 5.55 -8.66
C THR A 18 -1.34 4.31 -7.84
N VAL A 19 -2.15 3.26 -7.92
CA VAL A 19 -1.88 2.00 -7.24
C VAL A 19 -0.76 1.26 -7.97
N LEU A 20 0.38 1.07 -7.29
CA LEU A 20 1.53 0.36 -7.84
C LEU A 20 1.50 -1.15 -7.58
N TYR A 21 0.80 -1.58 -6.51
CA TYR A 21 0.64 -2.97 -6.14
C TYR A 21 -0.61 -3.15 -5.27
N ALA A 22 -1.35 -4.24 -5.50
CA ALA A 22 -2.46 -4.68 -4.67
C ALA A 22 -2.43 -6.21 -4.57
N GLY A 23 -2.20 -6.74 -3.37
CA GLY A 23 -2.03 -8.16 -3.18
C GLY A 23 -1.90 -8.57 -1.72
N PRO A 24 -1.78 -9.88 -1.45
CA PRO A 24 -1.70 -10.41 -0.10
C PRO A 24 -0.35 -10.07 0.57
N TYR A 25 -0.38 -9.90 1.89
CA TYR A 25 0.80 -9.78 2.74
C TYR A 25 1.05 -11.12 3.45
N ASN A 26 2.21 -11.72 3.20
CA ASN A 26 2.66 -12.99 3.77
C ASN A 26 4.09 -12.83 4.34
N PRO A 27 4.26 -12.09 5.45
CA PRO A 27 5.56 -11.81 6.01
C PRO A 27 6.27 -13.07 6.49
N GLN A 28 7.59 -13.13 6.27
CA GLN A 28 8.45 -14.21 6.72
C GLN A 28 9.49 -13.67 7.69
N TYR A 29 10.00 -14.53 8.56
CA TYR A 29 11.20 -14.21 9.33
C TYR A 29 12.40 -14.16 8.39
N SER A 30 13.29 -13.19 8.59
CA SER A 30 14.55 -13.16 7.87
C SER A 30 15.39 -14.39 8.23
N THR A 31 16.10 -14.93 7.24
CA THR A 31 17.09 -15.98 7.46
C THR A 31 18.37 -15.43 8.07
N THR A 32 18.58 -14.11 8.03
CA THR A 32 19.70 -13.42 8.68
C THR A 32 19.25 -12.80 10.00
N VAL A 33 20.16 -12.72 10.96
CA VAL A 33 19.88 -12.07 12.26
C VAL A 33 19.90 -10.56 12.06
N ASP A 34 18.74 -9.99 11.71
CA ASP A 34 18.55 -8.56 11.51
C ASP A 34 17.67 -7.91 12.61
N TYR A 35 17.21 -8.71 13.58
CA TYR A 35 16.32 -8.32 14.67
C TYR A 35 15.03 -7.61 14.23
N LYS A 36 14.62 -7.77 12.97
CA LYS A 36 13.38 -7.21 12.47
C LYS A 36 12.21 -8.14 12.78
N PRO A 37 11.00 -7.60 12.99
CA PRO A 37 9.78 -8.39 12.91
C PRO A 37 9.65 -9.09 11.54
N PRO A 38 8.75 -10.09 11.41
CA PRO A 38 8.40 -10.66 10.11
C PRO A 38 8.07 -9.58 9.09
N HIS A 39 8.65 -9.68 7.89
CA HIS A 39 8.48 -8.70 6.83
C HIS A 39 8.45 -9.36 5.45
N GLN A 40 8.01 -8.61 4.45
CA GLN A 40 7.98 -9.02 3.05
C GLN A 40 8.49 -7.86 2.19
N ASN A 41 9.33 -8.18 1.21
CA ASN A 41 9.79 -7.21 0.23
C ASN A 41 8.79 -7.12 -0.92
N PHE A 42 8.50 -5.89 -1.32
CA PHE A 42 7.68 -5.58 -2.49
C PHE A 42 8.55 -4.83 -3.49
N THR A 43 8.54 -5.29 -4.73
CA THR A 43 9.15 -4.59 -5.86
C THR A 43 8.02 -4.03 -6.71
N VAL A 44 8.08 -2.73 -6.96
CA VAL A 44 7.09 -2.01 -7.77
C VAL A 44 7.83 -1.14 -8.78
N GLU A 45 7.20 -0.92 -9.93
CA GLU A 45 7.75 -0.10 -11.00
C GLU A 45 7.08 1.28 -11.00
N VAL A 46 7.86 2.32 -11.28
CA VAL A 46 7.33 3.66 -11.50
C VAL A 46 6.66 3.67 -12.88
N PRO A 47 5.38 4.07 -12.99
CA PRO A 47 4.70 4.10 -14.27
C PRO A 47 5.37 5.09 -15.23
N THR A 48 5.43 4.76 -16.53
CA THR A 48 6.11 5.60 -17.53
C THR A 48 5.47 6.98 -17.73
N PHE A 49 4.21 7.15 -17.33
CA PHE A 49 3.49 8.42 -17.38
C PHE A 49 3.67 9.29 -16.12
N PHE A 50 4.45 8.82 -15.14
CA PHE A 50 4.63 9.54 -13.89
C PHE A 50 5.50 10.79 -14.11
N ILE A 51 5.08 11.91 -13.53
CA ILE A 51 5.81 13.19 -13.68
C ILE A 51 7.08 13.13 -12.82
N THR A 52 8.21 13.58 -13.38
CA THR A 52 9.48 13.67 -12.65
C THR A 52 9.40 14.69 -11.51
N GLY A 53 10.18 14.46 -10.45
CA GLY A 53 10.24 15.32 -9.26
C GLY A 53 9.81 14.63 -7.97
N LYS A 54 9.43 15.44 -6.98
CA LYS A 54 9.07 14.95 -5.63
C LYS A 54 7.74 14.20 -5.69
N ALA A 55 7.75 12.96 -5.20
CA ALA A 55 6.57 12.14 -5.03
C ALA A 55 6.54 11.53 -3.62
N VAL A 56 5.35 11.13 -3.17
CA VAL A 56 5.18 10.36 -1.94
C VAL A 56 4.81 8.94 -2.33
N LEU A 57 5.60 7.97 -1.86
CA LEU A 57 5.24 6.56 -1.91
C LEU A 57 4.52 6.21 -0.60
N SER A 58 3.28 5.78 -0.72
CA SER A 58 2.42 5.39 0.39
C SER A 58 2.12 3.90 0.37
N VAL A 59 2.23 3.25 1.52
CA VAL A 59 1.85 1.86 1.75
C VAL A 59 0.67 1.85 2.72
N THR A 60 -0.42 1.20 2.31
CA THR A 60 -1.59 0.97 3.15
C THR A 60 -1.63 -0.52 3.51
N HIS A 61 -1.68 -0.83 4.79
CA HIS A 61 -1.79 -2.20 5.30
C HIS A 61 -3.06 -2.31 6.13
N LEU A 62 -3.97 -3.19 5.68
CA LEU A 62 -5.18 -3.54 6.40
C LEU A 62 -5.05 -4.99 6.88
N ALA A 63 -5.24 -5.20 8.17
CA ALA A 63 -5.27 -6.52 8.78
C ALA A 63 -6.48 -6.65 9.71
N LEU A 64 -7.00 -7.87 9.88
CA LEU A 64 -8.01 -8.18 10.90
C LEU A 64 -7.29 -8.80 12.10
N VAL A 65 -7.32 -8.12 13.24
CA VAL A 65 -6.64 -8.59 14.45
C VAL A 65 -7.62 -9.41 15.28
N GLY A 66 -7.51 -10.74 15.20
CA GLY A 66 -8.44 -11.66 15.87
C GLY A 66 -8.51 -11.48 17.40
N ALA A 67 -7.41 -11.07 18.05
CA ALA A 67 -7.37 -10.85 19.50
C ALA A 67 -8.24 -9.65 19.95
N GLY A 68 -8.42 -8.64 19.09
CA GLY A 68 -9.23 -7.44 19.37
C GLY A 68 -10.57 -7.40 18.63
N LEU A 69 -10.81 -8.34 17.70
CA LEU A 69 -11.96 -8.36 16.79
C LEU A 69 -12.13 -7.04 16.01
N GLU A 70 -11.00 -6.38 15.70
CA GLU A 70 -10.99 -5.06 15.09
C GLU A 70 -10.08 -5.02 13.85
N PRO A 71 -10.38 -4.16 12.87
CA PRO A 71 -9.48 -3.88 11.78
C PRO A 71 -8.31 -3.02 12.25
N MET A 72 -7.09 -3.44 11.94
CA MET A 72 -5.91 -2.60 12.01
C MET A 72 -5.65 -2.00 10.63
N LEU A 73 -5.63 -0.67 10.57
CA LEU A 73 -5.29 0.07 9.36
C LEU A 73 -4.02 0.89 9.63
N GLU A 74 -2.96 0.61 8.89
CA GLU A 74 -1.68 1.29 8.99
C GLU A 74 -1.32 1.96 7.66
N PHE A 75 -0.79 3.19 7.75
CA PHE A 75 -0.22 3.91 6.62
C PHE A 75 1.26 4.20 6.89
N LYS A 76 2.12 3.90 5.90
CA LYS A 76 3.54 4.29 5.92
C LYS A 76 3.86 5.07 4.66
N ASN A 77 4.53 6.21 4.82
CA ASN A 77 4.86 7.11 3.71
C ASN A 77 6.36 7.39 3.67
N VAL A 78 6.90 7.51 2.46
CA VAL A 78 8.25 8.02 2.22
C VAL A 78 8.25 8.98 1.04
N THR A 79 9.00 10.07 1.16
CA THR A 79 9.21 11.00 0.05
C THR A 79 10.33 10.48 -0.83
N VAL A 80 10.07 10.37 -2.13
CA VAL A 80 11.03 9.95 -3.15
C VAL A 80 11.18 11.05 -4.21
N ASN A 81 12.31 11.06 -4.91
CA ASN A 81 12.49 11.89 -6.10
C ASN A 81 12.53 10.97 -7.32
N ILE A 82 11.57 11.16 -8.23
CA ILE A 82 11.52 10.45 -9.51
C ILE A 82 12.38 11.21 -10.52
N ALA A 83 13.34 10.53 -11.13
CA ALA A 83 14.28 11.06 -12.11
C ALA A 83 13.92 10.60 -13.53
#